data_AF-A0AAE1SHT5-F1
#
_entry.id   AF-A0AAE1SHT5-F1
#
_cell.length_a   1.000
_cell.length_b   1.000
_cell.length_c   1.000
_cell.angle_alpha   90.00
_cell.angle_beta   90.00
_cell.angle_gamma   90.00
#
_symmetry.space_group_name_H-M   'P 1'
#
loop_
_entity.id
_entity.type
_entity.pdbx_description
1 polymer ?
#
loop_
_entity_poly.entity_id
_entity_poly.type
_entity_poly.pdbx_seq_one_letter_code
_entity_poly.pdbx_strand_id
1 'polypeptide(L)'
;MMISRIVCGNLKEASHPDTLRAAFAEFISMLIFVFTSEGCSITFTNMSMSGGAAPGNVMIAAAIAHAFSLFVAISVSSNISGGHVNPALRLVAFSGGHITLCRSVLYWIAQLLGSVVALSLLKFATSGSDTSSYALKVRATPWNAIIFEIVMTFGLVYTVYATTVDPKRGNMESIAPIVIGFLVGANVLSGGGCFYGARNEPCYGIWSSPG
;
A
#
# COMPACT_ATOMS: atom_id res chain seq x y z
N MET A 1 8.74 27.23 -11.76
CA MET A 1 9.14 25.88 -12.20
C MET A 1 10.60 25.70 -11.83
N MET A 2 10.87 25.06 -10.69
CA MET A 2 12.23 24.80 -10.23
C MET A 2 12.48 23.32 -10.48
N ILE A 3 13.40 22.99 -11.39
CA ILE A 3 13.86 21.62 -11.59
C ILE A 3 14.53 21.21 -10.29
N SER A 4 13.84 20.41 -9.47
CA SER A 4 14.34 19.96 -8.18
C SER A 4 15.56 19.07 -8.42
N ARG A 5 16.73 19.45 -7.93
CA ARG A 5 17.94 18.64 -8.04
C ARG A 5 17.73 17.39 -7.18
N ILE A 6 17.67 16.22 -7.80
CA ILE A 6 17.71 14.95 -7.09
C ILE A 6 19.06 14.85 -6.37
N VAL A 7 19.03 14.86 -5.04
CA VAL A 7 20.23 14.78 -4.20
C VAL A 7 20.46 13.32 -3.80
N CYS A 8 21.65 12.79 -4.07
CA CYS A 8 21.99 11.39 -3.75
C CYS A 8 22.03 11.13 -2.23
N GLY A 9 22.31 12.16 -1.42
CA GLY A 9 22.47 12.04 0.03
C GLY A 9 23.85 11.50 0.43
N ASN A 10 24.11 11.38 1.73
CA ASN A 10 25.37 10.81 2.24
C ASN A 10 25.12 9.72 3.31
N LEU A 11 26.10 8.86 3.55
CA LEU A 11 25.96 7.77 4.54
C LEU A 11 25.82 8.27 5.99
N LYS A 12 26.32 9.46 6.32
CA LYS A 12 26.15 10.05 7.65
C LYS A 12 24.70 10.50 7.90
N GLU A 13 23.99 10.87 6.84
CA GLU A 13 22.55 11.19 6.84
C GLU A 13 21.71 9.96 7.20
N ALA A 14 22.13 8.78 6.73
CA ALA A 14 21.47 7.51 7.05
C ALA A 14 21.59 7.14 8.53
N SER A 15 22.71 7.48 9.17
CA SER A 15 22.94 7.23 10.60
C SER A 15 22.43 8.37 11.50
N HIS A 16 21.84 9.42 10.92
CA HIS A 16 21.33 10.53 11.71
C HIS A 16 20.12 10.08 12.55
N PRO A 17 20.03 10.45 13.84
CA PRO A 17 18.97 10.00 14.74
C PRO A 17 17.55 10.32 14.22
N ASP A 18 17.36 11.48 13.60
CA ASP A 18 16.06 11.84 13.00
C ASP A 18 15.69 10.95 11.80
N THR A 19 16.67 10.59 10.97
CA THR A 19 16.46 9.68 9.84
C THR A 19 16.09 8.28 10.33
N LEU A 20 16.77 7.80 11.37
CA LEU A 20 16.50 6.50 11.99
C LEU A 20 15.12 6.47 12.66
N ARG A 21 14.77 7.53 13.41
CA ARG A 21 13.45 7.69 14.01
C ARG A 21 12.35 7.68 12.95
N ALA A 22 12.60 8.35 11.83
CA ALA A 22 11.64 8.40 10.73
C ALA A 22 11.54 7.07 9.96
N ALA A 23 12.66 6.36 9.78
CA ALA A 23 12.63 5.01 9.22
C ALA A 23 11.87 4.04 10.14
N PHE A 24 12.05 4.15 11.44
CA PHE A 24 11.30 3.35 12.42
C PHE A 24 9.80 3.68 12.39
N ALA A 25 9.42 4.95 12.24
CA ALA A 25 8.02 5.33 12.04
C ALA A 25 7.42 4.72 10.78
N GLU A 26 8.15 4.70 9.65
CA GLU A 26 7.71 4.02 8.42
C GLU A 26 7.55 2.51 8.62
N PHE A 27 8.44 1.87 9.38
CA PHE A 27 8.33 0.46 9.73
C PHE A 27 7.05 0.17 10.52
N ILE A 28 6.79 0.93 11.59
CA ILE A 28 5.60 0.75 12.44
C ILE A 28 4.32 1.04 11.66
N SER A 29 4.28 2.11 10.87
CA SER A 29 3.12 2.44 10.06
C SER A 29 2.83 1.39 9.01
N MET A 30 3.86 0.85 8.34
CA MET A 30 3.68 -0.23 7.38
C MET A 30 3.20 -1.52 8.06
N LEU A 31 3.67 -1.79 9.28
CA LEU A 31 3.21 -2.91 10.09
C LEU A 31 1.71 -2.77 10.41
N ILE A 32 1.26 -1.61 10.90
CA ILE A 32 -0.15 -1.34 11.22
C ILE A 32 -1.04 -1.48 9.97
N PHE A 33 -0.59 -0.90 8.85
CA PHE A 33 -1.32 -0.95 7.58
C PHE A 33 -1.53 -2.41 7.13
N VAL A 34 -0.43 -3.15 6.91
CA VAL A 34 -0.48 -4.51 6.36
C VAL A 34 -1.18 -5.49 7.30
N PHE A 35 -0.92 -5.39 8.62
CA PHE A 35 -1.52 -6.31 9.59
C PHE A 35 -3.05 -6.19 9.61
N THR A 36 -3.56 -4.96 9.58
CA THR A 36 -5.00 -4.70 9.62
C THR A 36 -5.66 -5.00 8.27
N SER A 37 -5.03 -4.60 7.17
CA SER A 37 -5.58 -4.77 5.83
C SER A 37 -5.64 -6.26 5.44
N GLU A 38 -4.58 -7.02 5.68
CA GLU A 38 -4.54 -8.46 5.36
C GLU A 38 -5.22 -9.33 6.42
N GLY A 39 -5.28 -8.89 7.68
CA GLY A 39 -6.06 -9.57 8.72
C GLY A 39 -7.56 -9.63 8.39
N CYS A 40 -8.06 -8.60 7.69
CA CYS A 40 -9.39 -8.61 7.10
C CYS A 40 -9.53 -9.77 6.09
N SER A 41 -8.59 -9.93 5.14
CA SER A 41 -8.58 -11.02 4.15
C SER A 41 -8.70 -12.42 4.78
N ILE A 42 -7.92 -12.70 5.83
CA ILE A 42 -7.94 -13.99 6.51
C ILE A 42 -9.28 -14.23 7.21
N THR A 43 -9.79 -13.23 7.92
CA THR A 43 -11.07 -13.32 8.64
C THR A 43 -12.21 -13.67 7.68
N PHE A 44 -12.26 -13.02 6.53
CA PHE A 44 -13.28 -13.30 5.52
C PHE A 44 -13.11 -14.66 4.85
N THR A 45 -11.88 -15.08 4.55
CA THR A 45 -11.63 -16.43 4.02
C THR A 45 -12.18 -17.49 4.97
N ASN A 46 -11.93 -17.37 6.28
CA ASN A 46 -12.45 -18.29 7.29
C ASN A 46 -13.98 -18.25 7.43
N MET A 47 -14.59 -17.06 7.30
CA MET A 47 -16.06 -16.91 7.32
C MET A 47 -16.73 -17.50 6.06
N SER A 48 -16.13 -17.31 4.89
CA SER A 48 -16.61 -17.89 3.63
C SER A 48 -16.52 -19.42 3.63
N MET A 49 -15.45 -20.01 4.18
CA MET A 49 -15.36 -21.46 4.37
C MET A 49 -16.41 -22.01 5.35
N SER A 50 -16.84 -21.19 6.30
CA SER A 50 -17.90 -21.53 7.25
C SER A 50 -19.32 -21.25 6.73
N GLY A 51 -19.47 -20.87 5.44
CA GLY A 51 -20.76 -20.59 4.79
C GLY A 51 -21.43 -19.26 5.18
N GLY A 52 -20.72 -18.36 5.88
CA GLY A 52 -21.30 -17.17 6.50
C GLY A 52 -21.21 -15.86 5.71
N ALA A 53 -20.39 -15.77 4.65
CA ALA A 53 -20.12 -14.49 3.97
C ALA A 53 -20.43 -14.53 2.46
N ALA A 54 -21.35 -13.65 2.04
CA ALA A 54 -21.59 -13.38 0.62
C ALA A 54 -20.40 -12.62 -0.02
N PRO A 55 -20.03 -12.91 -1.29
CA PRO A 55 -18.83 -12.35 -1.94
C PRO A 55 -18.77 -10.80 -1.96
N GLY A 56 -19.92 -10.12 -2.05
CA GLY A 56 -19.98 -8.65 -2.03
C GLY A 56 -19.57 -8.03 -0.69
N ASN A 57 -19.82 -8.73 0.43
CA ASN A 57 -19.49 -8.23 1.77
C ASN A 57 -17.97 -8.24 2.01
N VAL A 58 -17.26 -9.20 1.40
CA VAL A 58 -15.82 -9.35 1.50
C VAL A 58 -15.09 -8.15 0.89
N MET A 59 -15.51 -7.70 -0.30
CA MET A 59 -14.84 -6.60 -1.00
C MET A 59 -15.07 -5.23 -0.33
N ILE A 60 -16.26 -5.02 0.25
CA ILE A 60 -16.54 -3.80 1.01
C ILE A 60 -15.68 -3.74 2.27
N ALA A 61 -15.59 -4.85 3.01
CA ALA A 61 -14.79 -4.89 4.21
C ALA A 61 -13.28 -4.79 3.92
N ALA A 62 -12.82 -5.37 2.80
CA ALA A 62 -11.46 -5.17 2.29
C ALA A 62 -11.13 -3.71 2.08
N ALA A 63 -12.00 -3.01 1.35
CA ALA A 63 -11.81 -1.61 1.03
C ALA A 63 -11.80 -0.72 2.28
N ILE A 64 -12.72 -0.97 3.22
CA ILE A 64 -12.76 -0.24 4.49
C ILE A 64 -11.50 -0.50 5.31
N ALA A 65 -11.07 -1.77 5.41
CA ALA A 65 -9.86 -2.13 6.15
C ALA A 65 -8.62 -1.46 5.56
N HIS A 66 -8.45 -1.47 4.23
CA HIS A 66 -7.35 -0.79 3.56
C HIS A 66 -7.42 0.73 3.73
N ALA A 67 -8.60 1.32 3.60
CA ALA A 67 -8.79 2.76 3.71
C ALA A 67 -8.45 3.28 5.11
N PHE A 68 -9.02 2.66 6.14
CA PHE A 68 -8.84 3.10 7.52
C PHE A 68 -7.44 2.81 8.04
N SER A 69 -6.88 1.63 7.73
CA SER A 69 -5.53 1.29 8.17
C SER A 69 -4.48 2.21 7.52
N LEU A 70 -4.62 2.53 6.22
CA LEU A 70 -3.71 3.46 5.56
C LEU A 70 -3.89 4.90 6.07
N PHE A 71 -5.14 5.36 6.25
CA PHE A 71 -5.42 6.67 6.85
C PHE A 71 -4.74 6.81 8.22
N VAL A 72 -4.91 5.83 9.11
CA VAL A 72 -4.29 5.83 10.44
C VAL A 72 -2.77 5.80 10.32
N ALA A 73 -2.24 4.88 9.51
CA ALA A 73 -0.79 4.70 9.36
C ALA A 73 -0.09 5.97 8.85
N ILE A 74 -0.68 6.68 7.88
CA ILE A 74 -0.18 7.98 7.40
C ILE A 74 -0.33 9.04 8.49
N SER A 75 -1.49 9.11 9.16
CA SER A 75 -1.76 10.14 10.18
C SER A 75 -0.80 10.09 11.37
N VAL A 76 -0.45 8.89 11.84
CA VAL A 76 0.44 8.73 13.01
C VAL A 76 1.93 8.91 12.66
N SER A 77 2.30 8.82 11.38
CA SER A 77 3.69 8.96 10.94
C SER A 77 3.99 10.26 10.20
N SER A 78 2.97 11.03 9.81
CA SER A 78 3.08 12.29 9.06
C SER A 78 4.08 13.25 9.70
N ASN A 79 3.97 13.51 11.00
CA ASN A 79 4.83 14.42 11.74
C ASN A 79 6.25 13.89 12.03
N ILE A 80 6.53 12.62 11.72
CA ILE A 80 7.82 11.98 12.01
C ILE A 80 8.58 11.68 10.72
N SER A 81 7.93 11.01 9.75
CA SER A 81 8.57 10.55 8.51
C SER A 81 8.01 11.19 7.24
N GLY A 82 6.92 11.96 7.34
CA GLY A 82 6.10 12.39 6.20
C GLY A 82 4.99 11.39 5.85
N GLY A 83 4.92 10.26 6.55
CA GLY A 83 3.87 9.26 6.38
C GLY A 83 3.76 8.70 4.97
N HIS A 84 4.87 8.21 4.41
CA HIS A 84 4.84 7.64 3.07
C HIS A 84 4.11 6.31 3.05
N VAL A 85 4.43 5.39 3.97
CA VAL A 85 3.73 4.10 4.21
C VAL A 85 3.54 3.23 2.94
N ASN A 86 4.24 3.56 1.86
CA ASN A 86 4.22 2.87 0.58
C ASN A 86 5.47 3.26 -0.22
N PRO A 87 6.17 2.29 -0.82
CA PRO A 87 7.28 2.55 -1.74
C PRO A 87 6.94 3.48 -2.91
N ALA A 88 5.73 3.38 -3.48
CA ALA A 88 5.26 4.20 -4.60
C ALA A 88 4.96 5.65 -4.17
N LEU A 89 4.40 5.84 -2.97
CA LEU A 89 4.16 7.17 -2.39
C LEU A 89 5.46 7.93 -2.17
N ARG A 90 6.54 7.20 -1.85
CA ARG A 90 7.86 7.80 -1.71
C ARG A 90 8.48 8.22 -3.04
N LEU A 91 8.25 7.48 -4.12
CA LEU A 91 8.74 7.88 -5.44
C LEU A 91 8.20 9.26 -5.83
N VAL A 92 7.02 9.65 -5.35
CA VAL A 92 6.48 11.01 -5.51
C VAL A 92 7.35 12.03 -4.79
N ALA A 93 7.62 11.83 -3.50
CA ALA A 93 8.44 12.74 -2.70
C ALA A 93 9.88 12.84 -3.27
N PHE A 94 10.45 11.72 -3.72
CA PHE A 94 11.77 11.65 -4.34
C PHE A 94 11.80 12.35 -5.70
N SER A 95 10.81 12.12 -6.57
CA SER A 95 10.71 12.80 -7.87
C SER A 95 10.45 14.30 -7.74
N GLY A 96 9.78 14.74 -6.68
CA GLY A 96 9.66 16.15 -6.31
C GLY A 96 10.92 16.76 -5.69
N GLY A 97 11.96 15.95 -5.41
CA GLY A 97 13.22 16.37 -4.79
C GLY A 97 13.09 16.79 -3.32
N HIS A 98 12.05 16.32 -2.61
CA HIS A 98 11.82 16.61 -1.19
C HIS A 98 12.58 15.66 -0.25
N ILE A 99 13.21 14.62 -0.80
CA ILE A 99 13.92 13.56 -0.06
C ILE A 99 15.13 13.09 -0.87
N THR A 100 16.24 12.79 -0.19
CA THR A 100 17.46 12.25 -0.80
C THR A 100 17.32 10.78 -1.21
N LEU A 101 18.14 10.31 -2.16
CA LEU A 101 18.14 8.90 -2.57
C LEU A 101 18.49 7.97 -1.39
N CYS A 102 19.53 8.33 -0.61
CA CYS A 102 19.98 7.55 0.53
C CYS A 102 18.86 7.37 1.56
N ARG A 103 18.17 8.46 1.93
CA ARG A 103 17.01 8.38 2.82
C ARG A 103 15.92 7.53 2.20
N SER A 104 15.66 7.64 0.89
CA SER A 104 14.62 6.87 0.21
C SER A 104 14.80 5.35 0.30
N VAL A 105 16.04 4.88 0.12
CA VAL A 105 16.39 3.45 0.20
C VAL A 105 16.18 2.90 1.61
N LEU A 106 16.64 3.63 2.61
CA LEU A 106 16.57 3.27 4.03
C LEU A 106 15.12 3.03 4.49
N TYR A 107 14.27 3.88 3.97
CA TYR A 107 12.85 3.97 4.22
C TYR A 107 12.11 2.85 3.44
N TRP A 108 12.66 2.35 2.31
CA TRP A 108 12.10 1.19 1.57
C TRP A 108 12.40 -0.08 2.33
N ILE A 109 13.62 -0.22 2.85
CA ILE A 109 14.00 -1.31 3.73
C ILE A 109 13.05 -1.37 4.93
N ALA A 110 12.81 -0.24 5.60
CA ALA A 110 11.87 -0.16 6.72
C ALA A 110 10.45 -0.61 6.37
N GLN A 111 9.91 -0.16 5.23
CA GLN A 111 8.57 -0.55 4.77
C GLN A 111 8.51 -2.06 4.44
N LEU A 112 9.48 -2.58 3.69
CA LEU A 112 9.53 -4.00 3.35
C LEU A 112 9.64 -4.88 4.60
N LEU A 113 10.50 -4.51 5.56
CA LEU A 113 10.60 -5.19 6.84
C LEU A 113 9.29 -5.12 7.64
N GLY A 114 8.63 -3.96 7.68
CA GLY A 114 7.35 -3.79 8.37
C GLY A 114 6.26 -4.71 7.80
N SER A 115 6.19 -4.82 6.48
CA SER A 115 5.27 -5.73 5.79
C SER A 115 5.58 -7.21 6.09
N VAL A 116 6.85 -7.63 6.01
CA VAL A 116 7.26 -9.01 6.33
C VAL A 116 6.93 -9.37 7.77
N VAL A 117 7.21 -8.48 8.72
CA VAL A 117 6.89 -8.68 10.14
C VAL A 117 5.38 -8.74 10.36
N ALA A 118 4.60 -7.85 9.74
CA ALA A 118 3.14 -7.88 9.83
C ALA A 118 2.55 -9.21 9.34
N LEU A 119 2.95 -9.68 8.16
CA LEU A 119 2.48 -10.95 7.61
C LEU A 119 2.92 -12.15 8.47
N SER A 120 4.13 -12.11 9.03
CA SER A 120 4.64 -13.16 9.92
C SER A 120 3.86 -13.22 11.23
N LEU A 121 3.59 -12.07 11.86
CA LEU A 121 2.76 -11.96 13.05
C LEU A 121 1.33 -12.42 12.78
N LEU A 122 0.79 -12.05 11.62
CA LEU A 122 -0.55 -12.43 11.21
C LEU A 122 -0.65 -13.95 11.03
N LYS A 123 0.30 -14.57 10.32
CA LYS A 123 0.40 -16.02 10.16
C LYS A 123 0.52 -16.75 11.51
N PHE A 124 1.30 -16.21 12.43
CA PHE A 124 1.42 -16.76 13.78
C PHE A 124 0.09 -16.66 14.56
N ALA A 125 -0.55 -15.48 14.54
CA ALA A 125 -1.80 -15.24 15.26
C ALA A 125 -2.99 -16.05 14.70
N THR A 126 -2.97 -16.40 13.42
CA THR A 126 -4.04 -17.14 12.75
C THR A 126 -3.74 -18.63 12.60
N SER A 127 -2.79 -19.17 13.37
CA SER A 127 -2.41 -20.59 13.38
C SER A 127 -2.02 -21.12 11.98
N GLY A 128 -1.37 -20.28 11.17
CA GLY A 128 -0.91 -20.65 9.84
C GLY A 128 -1.96 -20.52 8.73
N SER A 129 -3.10 -19.88 8.98
CA SER A 129 -4.09 -19.59 7.94
C SER A 129 -3.43 -18.84 6.77
N ASP A 130 -3.74 -19.26 5.54
CA ASP A 130 -3.19 -18.63 4.35
C ASP A 130 -3.66 -17.18 4.24
N THR A 131 -2.70 -16.28 4.02
CA THR A 131 -2.96 -14.92 3.55
C THR A 131 -3.32 -14.99 2.06
N SER A 132 -4.46 -15.60 1.74
CA SER A 132 -4.96 -15.56 0.38
C SER A 132 -5.49 -14.16 0.11
N SER A 133 -4.95 -13.52 -0.92
CA SER A 133 -5.48 -12.27 -1.45
C SER A 133 -6.95 -12.44 -1.86
N TYR A 134 -7.66 -11.32 -1.97
CA TYR A 134 -9.05 -11.21 -2.44
C TYR A 134 -9.23 -11.74 -3.88
N ALA A 135 -9.08 -13.04 -4.08
CA ALA A 135 -9.07 -13.67 -5.38
C ALA A 135 -10.52 -13.89 -5.84
N LEU A 136 -11.17 -12.80 -6.27
CA LEU A 136 -12.20 -12.93 -7.27
C LEU A 136 -11.52 -13.46 -8.54
N LYS A 137 -11.89 -14.68 -8.95
CA LYS A 137 -11.43 -15.30 -10.20
C LYS A 137 -12.03 -14.55 -11.39
N VAL A 138 -11.48 -13.37 -11.70
CA VAL A 138 -11.76 -12.66 -12.95
C VAL A 138 -10.90 -13.29 -14.03
N ARG A 139 -11.46 -13.59 -15.21
CA ARG A 139 -10.67 -13.91 -16.40
C ARG A 139 -9.95 -12.63 -16.86
N ALA A 140 -8.85 -12.31 -16.20
CA ALA A 140 -8.00 -11.18 -16.52
C ALA A 140 -6.78 -11.67 -17.30
N THR A 141 -6.46 -10.96 -18.39
CA THR A 141 -5.14 -11.12 -19.02
C THR A 141 -4.11 -10.34 -18.20
N PRO A 142 -2.81 -10.68 -18.30
CA PRO A 142 -1.75 -9.86 -17.72
C PRO A 142 -1.82 -8.38 -18.16
N TRP A 143 -2.27 -8.12 -19.39
CA TRP A 143 -2.47 -6.78 -19.93
C TRP A 143 -3.56 -5.99 -19.20
N ASN A 144 -4.67 -6.64 -18.85
CA ASN A 144 -5.74 -6.01 -18.07
C ASN A 144 -5.22 -5.60 -16.68
N ALA A 145 -4.43 -6.46 -16.04
CA ALA A 145 -3.83 -6.18 -14.73
C ALA A 145 -2.86 -4.99 -14.78
N ILE A 146 -2.03 -4.92 -15.83
CA ILE A 146 -1.08 -3.81 -16.03
C ILE A 146 -1.82 -2.47 -16.19
N ILE A 147 -2.86 -2.42 -17.03
CA ILE A 147 -3.64 -1.20 -17.23
C ILE A 147 -4.27 -0.75 -15.90
N PHE A 148 -4.84 -1.69 -15.16
CA PHE A 148 -5.48 -1.42 -13.88
C PHE A 148 -4.49 -0.87 -12.85
N GLU A 149 -3.31 -1.51 -12.74
CA GLU A 149 -2.23 -1.07 -11.86
C GLU A 149 -1.72 0.33 -12.22
N ILE A 150 -1.54 0.62 -13.52
CA ILE A 150 -1.10 1.94 -13.99
C ILE A 150 -2.10 3.02 -13.58
N VAL A 151 -3.40 2.81 -13.84
CA VAL A 151 -4.44 3.82 -13.54
C VAL A 151 -4.57 4.05 -12.03
N MET A 152 -4.62 3.00 -11.23
CA MET A 152 -4.74 3.12 -9.77
C MET A 152 -3.50 3.75 -9.14
N THR A 153 -2.30 3.34 -9.59
CA THR A 153 -1.04 3.88 -9.08
C THR A 153 -0.86 5.34 -9.49
N PHE A 154 -1.21 5.69 -10.73
CA PHE A 154 -1.22 7.08 -11.18
C PHE A 154 -2.18 7.92 -10.34
N GLY A 155 -3.40 7.45 -10.10
CA GLY A 155 -4.36 8.13 -9.23
C GLY A 155 -3.80 8.36 -7.82
N LEU A 156 -3.20 7.33 -7.22
CA LEU A 156 -2.57 7.43 -5.90
C LEU A 156 -1.44 8.47 -5.87
N VAL A 157 -0.51 8.39 -6.83
CA VAL A 157 0.62 9.31 -6.95
C VAL A 157 0.14 10.75 -7.15
N TYR A 158 -0.85 10.95 -8.03
CA TYR A 158 -1.43 12.26 -8.32
C TYR A 158 -2.10 12.85 -7.07
N THR A 159 -2.91 12.06 -6.36
CA THR A 159 -3.58 12.51 -5.14
C THR A 159 -2.59 12.93 -4.08
N VAL A 160 -1.49 12.21 -3.92
CA VAL A 160 -0.45 12.56 -2.93
C VAL A 160 0.26 13.83 -3.34
N TYR A 161 0.62 13.96 -4.61
CA TYR A 161 1.22 15.19 -5.11
C TYR A 161 0.29 16.40 -4.88
N ALA A 162 -0.99 16.29 -5.26
CA ALA A 162 -1.97 17.35 -5.14
C ALA A 162 -2.26 17.74 -3.68
N THR A 163 -2.23 16.77 -2.75
CA THR A 163 -2.58 17.00 -1.34
C THR A 163 -1.39 17.34 -0.44
N THR A 164 -0.17 16.90 -0.78
CA THR A 164 1.00 17.03 0.10
C THR A 164 2.18 17.80 -0.51
N VAL A 165 2.24 17.96 -1.84
CA VAL A 165 3.40 18.55 -2.53
C VAL A 165 3.06 19.86 -3.23
N ASP A 166 1.91 19.98 -3.89
CA ASP A 166 1.56 21.17 -4.68
C ASP A 166 1.59 22.44 -3.80
N PRO A 167 2.36 23.49 -4.18
CA PRO A 167 2.35 24.77 -3.48
C PRO A 167 0.97 25.45 -3.42
N LYS A 168 0.06 25.10 -4.33
CA LYS A 168 -1.31 25.63 -4.39
C LYS A 168 -2.33 24.79 -3.61
N ARG A 169 -1.90 23.79 -2.85
CA ARG A 169 -2.77 22.85 -2.11
C ARG A 169 -3.64 23.49 -1.02
N GLY A 170 -3.31 24.69 -0.54
CA GLY A 170 -4.04 25.35 0.55
C GLY A 170 -4.16 24.43 1.77
N ASN A 171 -5.39 24.26 2.28
CA ASN A 171 -5.67 23.46 3.48
C ASN A 171 -5.74 21.93 3.22
N MET A 172 -5.49 21.47 1.98
CA MET A 172 -5.60 20.05 1.63
C MET A 172 -4.61 19.16 2.38
N GLU A 173 -3.50 19.72 2.88
CA GLU A 173 -2.50 18.98 3.67
C GLU A 173 -3.10 18.37 4.96
N SER A 174 -4.02 19.09 5.61
CA SER A 174 -4.68 18.62 6.85
C SER A 174 -5.55 17.38 6.61
N ILE A 175 -6.15 17.27 5.42
CA ILE A 175 -7.01 16.15 5.02
C ILE A 175 -6.29 15.13 4.13
N ALA A 176 -4.99 15.31 3.85
CA ALA A 176 -4.24 14.42 2.97
C ALA A 176 -4.31 12.95 3.42
N PRO A 177 -4.13 12.60 4.72
CA PRO A 177 -4.16 11.21 5.15
C PRO A 177 -5.50 10.52 4.85
N ILE A 178 -6.63 11.20 5.07
CA ILE A 178 -7.96 10.63 4.85
C ILE A 178 -8.28 10.49 3.36
N VAL A 179 -7.89 11.48 2.55
CA VAL A 179 -8.07 11.43 1.09
C VAL A 179 -7.26 10.28 0.48
N ILE A 180 -6.01 10.10 0.92
CA ILE A 180 -5.14 9.01 0.46
C ILE A 180 -5.70 7.64 0.88
N GLY A 181 -6.12 7.50 2.14
CA GLY A 181 -6.75 6.27 2.62
C GLY A 181 -8.00 5.91 1.82
N PHE A 182 -8.93 6.85 1.64
CA PHE A 182 -10.17 6.61 0.91
C PHE A 182 -9.94 6.29 -0.56
N LEU A 183 -8.96 6.90 -1.21
CA LEU A 183 -8.59 6.53 -2.58
C LEU A 183 -8.11 5.08 -2.67
N VAL A 184 -7.28 4.63 -1.73
CA VAL A 184 -6.84 3.22 -1.72
C VAL A 184 -8.02 2.27 -1.47
N GLY A 185 -8.95 2.63 -0.58
CA GLY A 185 -10.20 1.87 -0.43
C GLY A 185 -11.04 1.82 -1.71
N ALA A 186 -11.19 2.95 -2.41
CA ALA A 186 -11.91 3.02 -3.68
C ALA A 186 -11.24 2.15 -4.77
N ASN A 187 -9.91 2.16 -4.83
CA ASN A 187 -9.14 1.28 -5.72
C ASN A 187 -9.39 -0.21 -5.42
N VAL A 188 -9.47 -0.58 -4.14
CA VAL A 188 -9.82 -1.95 -3.72
C VAL A 188 -11.24 -2.31 -4.18
N LEU A 189 -12.22 -1.42 -4.01
CA LEU A 189 -13.61 -1.62 -4.50
C LEU A 189 -13.69 -1.76 -6.02
N SER A 190 -12.88 -0.99 -6.75
CA SER A 190 -12.91 -0.99 -8.22
C SER A 190 -12.38 -2.30 -8.83
N GLY A 191 -11.73 -3.15 -8.04
CA GLY A 191 -11.16 -4.41 -8.49
C GLY A 191 -9.70 -4.62 -8.09
N GLY A 192 -9.10 -3.72 -7.30
CA GLY A 192 -7.70 -3.83 -6.88
C GLY A 192 -7.41 -5.16 -6.16
N GLY A 193 -8.35 -5.67 -5.37
CA GLY A 193 -8.23 -6.99 -4.73
C GLY A 193 -8.12 -8.15 -5.73
N CYS A 194 -8.81 -8.06 -6.87
CA CYS A 194 -8.82 -9.07 -7.93
C CYS A 194 -7.47 -9.19 -8.66
N PHE A 195 -6.71 -8.10 -8.73
CA PHE A 195 -5.44 -8.03 -9.47
C PHE A 195 -4.21 -8.12 -8.55
N TYR A 196 -4.30 -7.66 -7.30
CA TYR A 196 -3.21 -7.77 -6.31
C TYR A 196 -2.95 -9.23 -5.91
N GLY A 197 -4.01 -10.06 -5.91
CA GLY A 197 -3.95 -11.49 -5.64
C GLY A 197 -3.56 -12.40 -6.80
N ALA A 198 -3.39 -11.86 -8.00
CA ALA A 198 -3.01 -12.64 -9.18
C ALA A 198 -1.51 -12.99 -9.21
N ARG A 199 -0.80 -12.90 -8.07
CA ARG A 199 0.65 -13.16 -7.98
C ARG A 199 1.04 -14.62 -7.75
N ASN A 200 0.09 -15.51 -7.41
CA ASN A 200 0.42 -16.90 -7.07
C ASN A 200 -0.22 -17.99 -7.94
N GLU A 201 -0.94 -17.61 -9.00
CA GLU A 201 -1.44 -18.57 -10.00
C GLU A 201 -1.05 -18.04 -11.38
N PRO A 202 -0.02 -18.59 -12.05
CA PRO A 202 0.25 -18.23 -13.44
C PRO A 202 -1.01 -18.53 -14.26
N CYS A 203 -1.35 -17.59 -15.15
CA CYS A 203 -2.36 -17.76 -16.20
C CYS A 203 -2.03 -18.98 -17.09
N TYR A 204 -2.32 -20.20 -16.64
CA TYR A 204 -2.40 -21.37 -17.48
C TYR A 204 -3.85 -21.54 -17.92
N GLY A 205 -4.22 -20.75 -18.93
CA GLY A 205 -5.47 -20.89 -19.67
C GLY A 205 -5.31 -20.74 -21.18
N ILE A 206 -4.07 -20.73 -21.69
CA ILE A 206 -3.76 -20.67 -23.14
C ILE A 206 -3.46 -22.09 -23.71
N TRP A 207 -3.39 -23.13 -22.87
CA TRP A 207 -3.07 -24.50 -23.33
C TRP A 207 -4.05 -25.61 -22.89
N SER A 208 -5.28 -25.27 -22.50
CA SER A 208 -6.38 -26.24 -22.49
C SER A 208 -7.44 -25.81 -23.50
N SER A 209 -7.11 -26.02 -24.79
CA SER A 209 -8.11 -26.06 -25.85
C SER A 209 -8.99 -27.31 -25.69
N PRO A 210 -10.18 -27.32 -26.31
CA PRO A 210 -11.30 -28.18 -25.94
C PRO A 210 -11.10 -29.63 -26.39
N GLY A 211 -11.42 -30.54 -25.48
CA GLY A 211 -11.71 -31.96 -25.73
C GLY A 211 -12.85 -32.37 -24.82
#